data_AF-A0A2S6RR27-F1
#
_entry.id   AF-A0A2S6RR27-F1
#
_cell.length_a   1.000
_cell.length_b   1.000
_cell.length_c   1.000
_cell.angle_alpha   90.00
_cell.angle_beta   90.00
_cell.angle_gamma   90.00
#
_symmetry.space_group_name_H-M   'P 1'
#
loop_
_entity.id
_entity.type
_entity.pdbx_description
1 polymer ?
#
loop_
_entity_poly.entity_id
_entity_poly.type
_entity_poly.pdbx_seq_one_letter_code
_entity_poly.pdbx_strand_id
1 'polypeptide(L)'
;MIKIGITGTIGSGKTFALNFFKSKRIKTFSADFEVKNILKGILVKEKIFKLFPEAFISKKLNKSLLASIVFNNSKKLSNLEKIIHPLVKLEKKKFLEKNKNKKILVMEIPLIFEKKNIKNYDYIILMSVNKKNQFNRIKNRKNMSYKLFNKILKNQISNTKKRFAHFVINNNHSKIETKKKLQIILNKILSTSL
;
A
#
# COMPACT_ATOMS: atom_id res chain seq x y z
N MET A 1 -17.28 -0.43 -14.41
CA MET A 1 -16.35 -1.23 -13.57
C MET A 1 -16.15 -0.53 -12.25
N ILE A 2 -16.46 -1.20 -11.14
CA ILE A 2 -16.31 -0.69 -9.77
C ILE A 2 -14.84 -0.80 -9.34
N LYS A 3 -14.29 0.27 -8.77
CA LYS A 3 -12.94 0.39 -8.24
C LYS A 3 -12.99 0.57 -6.73
N ILE A 4 -12.59 -0.48 -6.00
CA ILE A 4 -12.51 -0.45 -4.54
C ILE A 4 -11.09 -0.10 -4.12
N GLY A 5 -10.92 0.96 -3.35
CA GLY A 5 -9.65 1.36 -2.75
C GLY A 5 -9.47 0.76 -1.37
N ILE A 6 -8.31 0.14 -1.11
CA ILE A 6 -7.92 -0.30 0.24
C ILE A 6 -6.85 0.65 0.77
N THR A 7 -7.13 1.30 1.90
CA THR A 7 -6.16 2.15 2.60
C THR A 7 -6.04 1.74 4.07
N GLY A 8 -5.10 2.36 4.78
CA GLY A 8 -4.77 2.05 6.15
C GLY A 8 -3.30 2.27 6.44
N THR A 9 -2.96 2.41 7.71
CA THR A 9 -1.58 2.62 8.15
C THR A 9 -0.75 1.33 8.04
N ILE A 10 0.56 1.42 8.27
CA ILE A 10 1.44 0.24 8.28
C ILE A 10 0.93 -0.81 9.28
N GLY A 11 0.94 -2.11 8.93
CA GLY A 11 0.48 -3.14 9.87
C GLY A 11 -1.04 -3.20 10.12
N SER A 12 -1.85 -2.38 9.44
CA SER A 12 -3.31 -2.40 9.59
C SER A 12 -4.01 -3.59 8.92
N GLY A 13 -3.31 -4.34 8.06
CA GLY A 13 -3.84 -5.52 7.38
C GLY A 13 -4.31 -5.31 5.95
N LYS A 14 -3.87 -4.25 5.27
CA LYS A 14 -4.15 -4.03 3.83
C LYS A 14 -3.85 -5.25 2.95
N THR A 15 -2.67 -5.85 3.12
CA THR A 15 -2.28 -7.08 2.39
C THR A 15 -3.22 -8.26 2.67
N PHE A 16 -3.71 -8.38 3.91
CA PHE A 16 -4.69 -9.41 4.26
C PHE A 16 -6.02 -9.19 3.52
N ALA A 17 -6.50 -7.94 3.48
CA ALA A 17 -7.70 -7.59 2.75
C ALA A 17 -7.54 -7.81 1.23
N LEU A 18 -6.41 -7.43 0.62
CA LEU A 18 -6.13 -7.74 -0.79
C LEU A 18 -6.16 -9.24 -1.05
N ASN A 19 -5.52 -10.05 -0.19
CA ASN A 19 -5.52 -11.50 -0.36
C ASN A 19 -6.92 -12.12 -0.21
N PHE A 20 -7.77 -11.56 0.66
CA PHE A 20 -9.18 -11.95 0.72
C PHE A 20 -9.88 -11.72 -0.63
N PHE A 21 -9.75 -10.54 -1.23
CA PHE A 21 -10.37 -10.27 -2.54
C PHE A 21 -9.78 -11.14 -3.66
N LYS A 22 -8.47 -11.39 -3.65
CA LYS A 22 -7.84 -12.37 -4.56
C LYS A 22 -8.47 -13.75 -4.43
N SER A 23 -8.73 -14.22 -3.20
CA SER A 23 -9.36 -15.53 -2.97
C SER A 23 -10.80 -15.61 -3.51
N LYS A 24 -11.45 -14.46 -3.70
CA LYS A 24 -12.76 -14.33 -4.36
C LYS A 24 -12.65 -14.15 -5.88
N ARG A 25 -11.49 -14.47 -6.47
CA ARG A 25 -11.17 -14.31 -7.89
C ARG A 25 -11.26 -12.85 -8.40
N ILE A 26 -11.27 -11.86 -7.50
CA ILE A 26 -11.24 -10.44 -7.85
C ILE A 26 -9.80 -10.02 -8.10
N LYS A 27 -9.57 -9.28 -9.18
CA LYS A 27 -8.24 -8.80 -9.55
C LYS A 27 -7.83 -7.65 -8.64
N THR A 28 -6.63 -7.76 -8.09
CA THR A 28 -6.11 -6.79 -7.13
C THR A 28 -4.81 -6.14 -7.59
N PHE A 29 -4.62 -4.87 -7.24
CA PHE A 29 -3.37 -4.14 -7.42
C PHE A 29 -2.76 -3.74 -6.07
N SER A 30 -1.44 -3.94 -5.90
CA SER A 30 -0.69 -3.47 -4.72
C SER A 30 0.51 -2.68 -5.17
N ALA A 31 0.55 -1.39 -4.82
CA ALA A 31 1.70 -0.57 -5.16
C ALA A 31 2.97 -1.02 -4.43
N ASP A 32 2.86 -1.50 -3.19
CA ASP A 32 4.00 -2.07 -2.47
C ASP A 32 4.59 -3.29 -3.20
N PHE A 33 3.73 -4.11 -3.81
CA PHE A 33 4.18 -5.23 -4.65
C PHE A 33 4.85 -4.73 -5.93
N GLU A 34 4.27 -3.76 -6.63
CA GLU A 34 4.86 -3.23 -7.86
C GLU A 34 6.21 -2.54 -7.59
N VAL A 35 6.34 -1.77 -6.51
CA VAL A 35 7.63 -1.16 -6.11
C VAL A 35 8.67 -2.25 -5.89
N LYS A 36 8.32 -3.38 -5.25
CA LYS A 36 9.26 -4.48 -5.06
C LYS A 36 9.74 -5.09 -6.38
N ASN A 37 8.88 -5.15 -7.40
CA ASN A 37 9.22 -5.65 -8.73
C ASN A 37 10.05 -4.63 -9.52
N ILE A 38 9.62 -3.36 -9.53
CA ILE A 38 10.32 -2.24 -10.16
C ILE A 38 11.77 -2.15 -9.68
N LEU A 39 12.01 -2.29 -8.37
CA LEU A 39 13.36 -2.26 -7.78
C LEU A 39 14.26 -3.45 -8.20
N LYS A 40 13.73 -4.47 -8.88
CA LYS A 40 14.55 -5.56 -9.45
C LYS A 40 15.17 -5.16 -10.79
N GLY A 41 14.54 -4.24 -11.53
CA GLY A 41 14.97 -3.83 -12.87
C GLY A 41 16.33 -3.14 -12.89
N ILE A 42 17.15 -3.47 -13.89
CA ILE A 42 18.55 -3.01 -13.97
C ILE A 42 18.64 -1.48 -14.16
N LEU A 43 17.86 -0.92 -15.09
CA LEU A 43 17.79 0.52 -15.34
C LEU A 43 17.34 1.32 -14.10
N VAL A 44 16.45 0.74 -13.29
CA VAL A 44 16.00 1.37 -12.05
C VAL A 44 17.12 1.37 -11.02
N LYS A 45 17.85 0.25 -10.89
CA LYS A 45 19.01 0.15 -10.01
C LYS A 45 20.10 1.14 -10.41
N GLU A 46 20.39 1.32 -11.69
CA GLU A 46 21.36 2.31 -12.17
C GLU A 46 20.97 3.73 -11.78
N LYS A 47 19.70 4.12 -12.00
CA LYS A 47 19.19 5.44 -11.58
C LYS A 47 19.31 5.64 -10.06
N ILE A 48 19.01 4.60 -9.28
CA ILE A 48 19.15 4.65 -7.82
C ILE A 48 20.64 4.72 -7.43
N PHE A 49 21.53 3.97 -8.09
CA PHE A 49 22.96 3.97 -7.80
C PHE A 49 23.59 5.35 -8.03
N LYS A 50 23.20 6.06 -9.11
CA LYS A 50 23.66 7.43 -9.39
C LYS A 50 23.31 8.42 -8.27
N LEU A 51 22.18 8.22 -7.58
CA LEU A 51 21.73 9.13 -6.51
C LEU A 51 22.09 8.66 -5.10
N PHE A 52 22.22 7.36 -4.91
CA PHE A 52 22.39 6.69 -3.63
C PHE A 52 23.42 5.55 -3.75
N PRO A 53 24.68 5.83 -4.11
CA PRO A 53 25.70 4.78 -4.24
C PRO A 53 25.91 4.06 -2.91
N GLU A 54 25.81 4.80 -1.80
CA GLU A 54 25.81 4.31 -0.42
C GLU A 54 24.80 3.19 -0.16
N ALA A 55 23.71 3.10 -0.94
CA ALA A 55 22.67 2.08 -0.76
C ALA A 55 23.04 0.71 -1.35
N PHE A 56 24.21 0.57 -1.98
CA PHE A 56 24.62 -0.66 -2.67
C PHE A 56 25.76 -1.35 -1.92
N ILE A 57 25.61 -2.66 -1.73
CA ILE A 57 26.63 -3.53 -1.13
C ILE A 57 26.96 -4.62 -2.16
N SER A 58 28.22 -4.76 -2.52
CA SER A 58 28.68 -5.72 -3.55
C SER A 58 27.85 -5.63 -4.84
N LYS A 59 27.62 -4.40 -5.32
CA LYS A 59 26.80 -4.07 -6.51
C LYS A 59 25.31 -4.46 -6.41
N LYS A 60 24.82 -4.86 -5.24
CA LYS A 60 23.40 -5.18 -4.99
C LYS A 60 22.74 -4.10 -4.16
N LEU A 61 21.56 -3.65 -4.60
CA LEU A 61 20.77 -2.68 -3.86
C LEU A 61 20.32 -3.25 -2.50
N ASN A 62 20.79 -2.63 -1.42
CA ASN A 62 20.29 -2.89 -0.08
C ASN A 62 19.08 -1.99 0.21
N LYS A 63 17.88 -2.56 0.14
CA LYS A 63 16.62 -1.83 0.35
C LYS A 63 16.49 -1.23 1.75
N SER A 64 17.06 -1.89 2.76
CA SER A 64 17.03 -1.39 4.14
C SER A 64 17.92 -0.16 4.30
N LEU A 65 19.08 -0.16 3.64
CA LEU A 65 20.01 0.97 3.63
C LEU A 65 19.46 2.14 2.81
N LEU A 66 18.88 1.87 1.64
CA LEU A 66 18.17 2.88 0.86
C LEU A 66 17.06 3.53 1.70
N ALA A 67 16.27 2.70 2.40
CA ALA A 67 15.21 3.19 3.28
C ALA A 67 15.78 4.09 4.40
N SER A 68 16.86 3.70 5.07
CA SER A 68 17.46 4.55 6.12
C SER A 68 17.98 5.88 5.58
N ILE A 69 18.60 5.87 4.40
CA ILE A 69 19.12 7.08 3.72
C ILE A 69 17.99 8.08 3.44
N VAL A 70 16.88 7.62 2.87
CA VAL A 70 15.79 8.53 2.46
C VAL A 70 14.85 8.90 3.61
N PHE A 71 14.74 8.06 4.64
CA PHE A 71 13.75 8.24 5.71
C PHE A 71 14.00 9.48 6.59
N ASN A 72 15.25 9.95 6.67
CA ASN A 72 15.62 11.14 7.44
C ASN A 72 15.83 12.38 6.58
N ASN A 73 15.67 12.29 5.25
CA ASN A 73 15.97 13.39 4.35
C ASN A 73 14.88 13.52 3.28
N SER A 74 14.01 14.52 3.45
CA SER A 74 12.86 14.78 2.57
C SER A 74 13.27 15.01 1.11
N LYS A 75 14.41 15.66 0.87
CA LYS A 75 14.96 15.88 -0.49
C LYS A 75 15.40 14.56 -1.12
N LYS A 76 16.13 13.71 -0.39
CA LYS A 76 16.52 12.35 -0.84
C LYS A 76 15.28 11.48 -1.10
N LEU A 77 14.28 11.54 -0.22
CA LEU A 77 13.00 10.85 -0.42
C LEU A 77 12.31 11.32 -1.71
N SER A 78 12.17 12.63 -1.92
CA SER A 78 11.56 13.19 -3.13
C SER A 78 12.29 12.76 -4.41
N ASN A 79 13.62 12.68 -4.38
CA ASN A 79 14.40 12.20 -5.52
C ASN A 79 14.15 10.72 -5.83
N LEU A 80 14.10 9.86 -4.81
CA LEU A 80 13.75 8.44 -5.00
C LEU A 80 12.31 8.31 -5.54
N GLU A 81 11.39 9.08 -4.98
CA GLU A 81 9.99 9.13 -5.39
C GLU A 81 9.83 9.51 -6.87
N LYS A 82 10.61 10.46 -7.39
CA LYS A 82 10.60 10.84 -8.82
C LYS A 82 11.00 9.69 -9.74
N ILE A 83 11.84 8.76 -9.29
CA ILE A 83 12.19 7.55 -10.06
C ILE A 83 11.04 6.53 -10.01
N ILE A 84 10.46 6.31 -8.83
CA ILE A 84 9.53 5.20 -8.60
C ILE A 84 8.09 5.53 -9.03
N HIS A 85 7.62 6.76 -8.80
CA HIS A 85 6.21 7.12 -9.03
C HIS A 85 5.76 6.97 -10.49
N PRO A 86 6.52 7.40 -11.50
CA PRO A 86 6.11 7.21 -12.89
C PRO A 86 5.95 5.74 -13.26
N LEU A 87 6.84 4.89 -12.75
CA LEU A 87 6.83 3.45 -13.01
C LEU A 87 5.62 2.77 -12.34
N VAL A 88 5.30 3.12 -11.09
CA VAL A 88 4.10 2.62 -10.42
C VAL A 88 2.82 3.08 -11.12
N LYS A 89 2.77 4.33 -11.61
CA LYS A 89 1.65 4.84 -12.41
C LYS A 89 1.47 4.05 -13.70
N LEU A 90 2.58 3.75 -14.39
CA LEU A 90 2.57 2.94 -15.61
C LEU A 90 2.04 1.53 -15.34
N GLU A 91 2.52 0.85 -14.30
CA GLU A 91 2.03 -0.49 -13.93
C GLU A 91 0.56 -0.46 -13.51
N LYS A 92 0.11 0.58 -12.81
CA LYS A 92 -1.32 0.77 -12.53
C LYS A 92 -2.13 0.93 -13.81
N LYS A 93 -1.67 1.73 -14.78
CA LYS A 93 -2.34 1.90 -16.08
C LYS A 93 -2.44 0.56 -16.80
N LYS A 94 -1.33 -0.17 -16.93
CA LYS A 94 -1.31 -1.53 -17.54
C LYS A 94 -2.27 -2.50 -16.84
N PHE A 95 -2.31 -2.47 -15.51
CA PHE A 95 -3.24 -3.28 -14.74
C PHE A 95 -4.71 -2.95 -15.04
N LEU A 96 -5.05 -1.66 -15.11
CA LEU A 96 -6.41 -1.23 -15.46
C LEU A 96 -6.80 -1.66 -16.87
N GLU A 97 -5.93 -1.43 -17.86
CA GLU A 97 -6.15 -1.82 -19.26
C GLU A 97 -6.35 -3.34 -19.40
N LYS A 98 -5.45 -4.13 -18.80
CA LYS A 98 -5.51 -5.60 -18.83
C LYS A 98 -6.81 -6.16 -18.22
N ASN A 99 -7.46 -5.40 -17.34
CA ASN A 99 -8.65 -5.84 -16.63
C ASN A 99 -9.88 -4.96 -16.91
N LYS A 100 -9.89 -4.25 -18.06
CA LYS A 100 -10.98 -3.34 -18.45
C LYS A 100 -12.37 -4.01 -18.51
N ASN A 101 -12.41 -5.32 -18.76
CA ASN A 101 -13.63 -6.12 -18.83
C ASN A 101 -14.10 -6.67 -17.47
N LYS A 102 -13.40 -6.37 -16.36
CA LYS A 102 -13.80 -6.86 -15.04
C LYS A 102 -14.87 -5.95 -14.45
N LYS A 103 -15.87 -6.55 -13.80
CA LYS A 103 -16.91 -5.80 -13.09
C LYS A 103 -16.34 -5.05 -11.89
N ILE A 104 -15.40 -5.67 -11.17
CA ILE A 104 -14.79 -5.12 -9.94
C ILE A 104 -13.27 -5.26 -9.98
N LEU A 105 -12.57 -4.21 -9.56
CA LEU A 105 -11.15 -4.21 -9.21
C LEU A 105 -10.94 -3.70 -7.79
N VAL A 106 -9.95 -4.25 -7.11
CA VAL A 106 -9.58 -3.82 -5.76
C VAL A 106 -8.13 -3.36 -5.78
N MET A 107 -7.82 -2.15 -5.32
CA MET A 107 -6.46 -1.64 -5.37
C MET A 107 -6.07 -1.03 -4.04
N GLU A 108 -4.86 -1.32 -3.59
CA GLU A 108 -4.23 -0.57 -2.52
C GLU A 108 -4.06 0.89 -2.96
N ILE A 109 -4.58 1.82 -2.15
CA ILE A 109 -4.32 3.24 -2.31
C ILE A 109 -2.89 3.46 -1.83
N PRO A 110 -1.94 3.80 -2.73
CA PRO A 110 -0.55 3.94 -2.33
C PRO A 110 -0.42 5.16 -1.42
N LEU A 111 0.38 5.06 -0.35
CA LEU A 111 0.58 6.13 0.65
C LEU A 111 0.90 7.48 -0.01
N ILE A 112 1.66 7.44 -1.09
CA ILE A 112 2.09 8.57 -1.92
C ILE A 112 0.93 9.36 -2.55
N PHE A 113 -0.23 8.73 -2.77
CA PHE A 113 -1.34 9.35 -3.50
C PHE A 113 -2.56 9.65 -2.64
N GLU A 114 -2.44 9.52 -1.31
CA GLU A 114 -3.57 9.57 -0.39
C GLU A 114 -4.36 10.89 -0.42
N LYS A 115 -3.75 12.01 -0.84
CA LYS A 115 -4.47 13.29 -0.95
C LYS A 115 -5.14 13.55 -2.30
N LYS A 116 -4.64 12.97 -3.41
CA LYS A 116 -5.08 13.33 -4.78
C LYS A 116 -5.85 12.23 -5.51
N ASN A 117 -5.76 10.97 -5.08
CA ASN A 117 -6.30 9.84 -5.85
C ASN A 117 -7.52 9.15 -5.22
N ILE A 118 -8.04 9.64 -4.08
CA ILE A 118 -9.24 9.10 -3.42
C ILE A 118 -10.45 9.14 -4.38
N LYS A 119 -10.60 10.22 -5.15
CA LYS A 119 -11.69 10.40 -6.13
C LYS A 119 -11.71 9.37 -7.27
N ASN A 120 -10.63 8.58 -7.46
CA ASN A 120 -10.55 7.57 -8.52
C ASN A 120 -11.16 6.22 -8.12
N TYR A 121 -11.80 6.15 -6.94
CA TYR A 121 -12.37 4.94 -6.35
C TYR A 121 -13.83 5.17 -5.99
N ASP A 122 -14.70 4.24 -6.38
CA ASP A 122 -16.13 4.28 -6.05
C ASP A 122 -16.38 3.96 -4.58
N TYR A 123 -15.56 3.06 -4.03
CA TYR A 123 -15.61 2.69 -2.61
C TYR A 123 -14.23 2.66 -2.00
N ILE A 124 -14.13 3.03 -0.74
CA ILE A 124 -12.87 3.04 0.01
C ILE A 124 -13.05 2.28 1.31
N ILE A 125 -12.25 1.23 1.48
CA ILE A 125 -12.15 0.42 2.68
C ILE A 125 -10.91 0.85 3.46
N LEU A 126 -11.12 1.42 4.64
CA LEU A 126 -10.06 1.74 5.58
C LEU A 126 -9.82 0.57 6.54
N MET A 127 -8.67 -0.07 6.42
CA MET A 127 -8.16 -1.02 7.41
C MET A 127 -7.59 -0.25 8.60
N SER A 128 -8.17 -0.46 9.78
CA SER A 128 -7.77 0.17 11.05
C SER A 128 -7.36 -0.87 12.09
N VAL A 129 -6.47 -0.47 12.99
CA VAL A 129 -5.94 -1.31 14.07
C VAL A 129 -5.50 -0.39 15.21
N ASN A 130 -5.59 -0.84 16.47
CA ASN A 130 -5.08 -0.08 17.60
C ASN A 130 -3.54 -0.10 17.61
N LYS A 131 -2.91 0.89 18.23
CA LYS A 131 -1.44 1.05 18.21
C LYS A 131 -0.71 -0.17 18.77
N LYS A 132 -1.24 -0.78 19.85
CA LYS A 132 -0.65 -1.96 20.51
C LYS A 132 -0.56 -3.16 19.55
N ASN A 133 -1.68 -3.52 18.93
CA ASN A 133 -1.75 -4.61 17.96
C ASN A 133 -0.96 -4.29 16.69
N GLN A 134 -0.98 -3.03 16.26
CA GLN A 134 -0.21 -2.59 15.11
C GLN A 134 1.28 -2.79 15.30
N PHE A 135 1.83 -2.35 16.44
CA PHE A 135 3.23 -2.52 16.76
C PHE A 135 3.60 -4.00 16.88
N ASN A 136 2.80 -4.78 17.61
CA ASN A 136 3.02 -6.23 17.77
C ASN A 136 3.07 -6.99 16.43
N ARG A 137 2.33 -6.54 15.42
CA ARG A 137 2.35 -7.16 14.08
C ARG A 137 3.58 -6.84 13.26
N ILE A 138 4.24 -5.71 13.55
CA ILE A 138 5.35 -5.24 12.73
C ILE A 138 6.70 -5.31 13.43
N LYS A 139 6.74 -5.49 14.77
CA LYS A 139 7.97 -5.55 15.56
C LYS A 139 8.93 -6.64 15.09
N ASN A 140 8.41 -7.75 14.55
CA ASN A 140 9.22 -8.84 14.01
C ASN A 140 9.71 -8.58 12.57
N ARG A 141 9.34 -7.45 11.94
CA ARG A 141 9.89 -7.09 10.63
C ARG A 141 11.34 -6.66 10.81
N LYS A 142 12.21 -7.13 9.92
CA LYS A 142 13.64 -6.77 9.90
C LYS A 142 13.81 -5.25 10.00
N ASN A 143 14.62 -4.81 10.96
CA ASN A 143 14.96 -3.40 11.25
C ASN A 143 13.80 -2.54 11.78
N MET A 144 12.73 -3.12 12.32
CA MET A 144 11.63 -2.37 12.93
C MET A 144 11.91 -2.04 14.40
N SER A 145 12.16 -0.76 14.71
CA SER A 145 12.23 -0.24 16.08
C SER A 145 10.96 0.55 16.45
N TYR A 146 10.72 0.74 17.75
CA TYR A 146 9.60 1.58 18.21
C TYR A 146 9.73 3.04 17.72
N LYS A 147 10.96 3.56 17.69
CA LYS A 147 11.27 4.89 17.12
C LYS A 147 10.94 4.96 15.63
N LEU A 148 11.34 3.94 14.85
CA LEU A 148 11.02 3.85 13.43
C LEU A 148 9.51 3.75 13.20
N PHE A 149 8.82 2.92 13.99
CA PHE A 149 7.37 2.77 13.93
C PHE A 149 6.63 4.10 14.12
N ASN A 150 6.97 4.84 15.19
CA ASN A 150 6.34 6.13 15.46
C ASN A 150 6.60 7.15 14.35
N LYS A 151 7.81 7.15 13.77
CA LYS A 151 8.12 8.07 12.67
C LYS A 151 7.38 7.69 11.38
N ILE A 152 7.22 6.40 11.08
CA ILE A 152 6.37 5.93 9.97
C ILE A 152 4.92 6.38 10.20
N LEU A 153 4.40 6.23 11.42
CA LEU A 153 3.04 6.66 11.75
C LEU A 153 2.85 8.17 11.60
N LYS A 154 3.81 9.00 12.04
CA LYS A 154 3.74 10.46 11.89
C LYS A 154 3.70 10.90 10.42
N ASN A 155 4.42 10.19 9.54
CA ASN A 155 4.43 10.48 8.11
C ASN A 155 3.19 9.92 7.37
N GLN A 156 2.34 9.14 8.03
CA GLN A 156 1.09 8.63 7.46
C GLN A 156 -0.08 9.48 7.94
N ILE A 157 -0.98 9.80 7.01
CA ILE A 157 -2.21 10.50 7.34
C ILE A 157 -3.09 9.53 8.15
N SER A 158 -3.09 9.58 9.49
CA SER A 158 -3.88 8.64 10.30
C SER A 158 -5.31 9.11 10.53
N ASN A 159 -5.52 10.39 10.81
CA ASN A 159 -6.82 10.88 11.31
C ASN A 159 -7.79 11.31 10.22
N THR A 160 -7.33 11.88 9.10
CA THR A 160 -8.23 12.38 8.05
C THR A 160 -8.74 11.29 7.10
N LYS A 161 -8.12 10.10 7.08
CA LYS A 161 -8.54 8.97 6.23
C LYS A 161 -9.95 8.47 6.51
N LYS A 162 -10.39 8.53 7.77
CA LYS A 162 -11.74 8.10 8.16
C LYS A 162 -12.81 8.90 7.40
N ARG A 163 -12.59 10.19 7.15
CA ARG A 163 -13.53 11.07 6.46
C ARG A 163 -13.75 10.70 4.99
N PHE A 164 -12.80 9.99 4.38
CA PHE A 164 -12.87 9.57 2.99
C PHE A 164 -13.20 8.07 2.84
N ALA A 165 -13.37 7.35 3.95
CA ALA A 165 -13.65 5.93 3.92
C ALA A 165 -15.16 5.70 3.86
N HIS A 166 -15.59 4.91 2.88
CA HIS A 166 -16.97 4.43 2.79
C HIS A 166 -17.20 3.31 3.81
N PHE A 167 -16.16 2.51 4.07
CA PHE A 167 -16.18 1.43 5.04
C PHE A 167 -14.93 1.46 5.91
N VAL A 168 -15.10 1.21 7.20
CA VAL A 168 -13.99 1.07 8.15
C VAL A 168 -14.01 -0.35 8.72
N ILE A 169 -12.88 -1.05 8.60
CA ILE A 169 -12.71 -2.37 9.18
C ILE A 169 -11.78 -2.25 10.38
N ASN A 170 -12.32 -2.52 11.56
CA ASN A 170 -11.55 -2.70 12.77
C ASN A 170 -10.90 -4.10 12.76
N ASN A 171 -9.60 -4.14 12.47
CA ASN A 171 -8.79 -5.36 12.38
C ASN A 171 -8.02 -5.59 13.69
N ASN A 172 -8.66 -5.43 14.84
CA ASN A 172 -8.11 -5.76 16.16
C ASN A 172 -8.42 -7.19 16.62
N HIS A 173 -9.36 -7.87 15.95
CA HIS A 173 -9.85 -9.19 16.33
C HIS A 173 -9.28 -10.30 15.44
N SER A 174 -9.98 -11.44 15.38
CA SER A 174 -9.55 -12.61 14.62
C SER A 174 -9.54 -12.37 13.10
N LYS A 175 -8.72 -13.16 12.39
CA LYS A 175 -8.72 -13.19 10.92
C LYS A 175 -10.09 -13.60 10.36
N ILE A 176 -10.82 -14.46 11.06
CA ILE A 176 -12.15 -14.95 10.67
C ILE A 176 -13.15 -13.79 10.68
N GLU A 177 -13.18 -13.02 11.76
CA GLU A 177 -14.08 -11.87 11.87
C GLU A 177 -13.78 -10.82 10.80
N THR A 178 -12.50 -10.56 10.54
CA THR A 178 -12.08 -9.64 9.48
C THR A 178 -12.55 -10.11 8.10
N LYS A 179 -12.46 -11.42 7.80
CA LYS A 179 -12.99 -12.00 6.56
C LYS A 179 -14.52 -11.85 6.46
N LYS A 180 -15.25 -12.10 7.55
CA LYS A 180 -16.71 -11.92 7.60
C LYS A 180 -17.10 -10.47 7.27
N LYS A 181 -16.43 -9.49 7.89
CA LYS A 181 -16.66 -8.05 7.61
C LYS A 181 -16.36 -7.69 6.14
N LEU A 182 -15.24 -8.17 5.59
CA LEU A 182 -14.89 -7.97 4.18
C LEU A 182 -15.94 -8.59 3.24
N GLN A 183 -16.49 -9.75 3.58
CA GLN A 183 -17.55 -10.40 2.80
C GLN A 183 -18.86 -9.60 2.84
N ILE A 184 -19.27 -9.11 4.02
CA ILE A 184 -20.46 -8.26 4.18
C ILE A 184 -20.33 -6.99 3.32
N ILE A 185 -19.16 -6.33 3.37
CA ILE A 185 -18.90 -5.13 2.55
C ILE A 185 -18.95 -5.47 1.05
N LEU A 186 -18.35 -6.59 0.63
CA LEU A 186 -18.39 -7.02 -0.77
C LEU A 186 -19.82 -7.26 -1.25
N ASN A 187 -20.64 -7.94 -0.44
CA ASN A 187 -22.04 -8.19 -0.76
C ASN A 187 -22.84 -6.89 -0.88
N LYS A 188 -22.63 -5.95 0.06
CA LYS A 188 -23.27 -4.63 0.02
C LYS A 188 -22.88 -3.83 -1.23
N ILE A 189 -21.60 -3.82 -1.59
CA ILE A 189 -21.14 -3.15 -2.82
C ILE A 189 -21.82 -3.78 -4.04
N LEU A 190 -21.87 -5.11 -4.12
CA LEU A 190 -22.49 -5.83 -5.22
C LEU A 190 -23.99 -5.54 -5.33
N SER A 191 -24.73 -5.53 -4.22
CA SER A 191 -26.17 -5.29 -4.21
C SER A 191 -26.57 -3.85 -4.53
N THR A 192 -25.65 -2.88 -4.36
CA THR A 192 -25.91 -1.46 -4.70
C THR A 192 -25.51 -1.14 -6.15
N SER A 193 -24.96 -2.11 -6.87
CA SER A 193 -24.42 -1.95 -8.23
C SER A 193 -25.12 -2.79 -9.29
N LEU A 194 -26.17 -3.49 -8.88
CA LEU A 194 -27.20 -4.13 -9.70
C LEU A 194 -28.44 -3.24 -9.62
#